data_AF-A0A355SBQ9-F1
#
_entry.id   AF-A0A355SBQ9-F1
#
_cell.length_a   1.000
_cell.length_b   1.000
_cell.length_c   1.000
_cell.angle_alpha   90.00
_cell.angle_beta   90.00
_cell.angle_gamma   90.00
#
_symmetry.space_group_name_H-M   'P 1'
#
loop_
_entity.id
_entity.type
_entity.pdbx_description
1 polymer ?
#
loop_
_entity_poly.entity_id
_entity_poly.type
_entity_poly.pdbx_seq_one_letter_code
_entity_poly.pdbx_strand_id
1 'polypeptide(L)'
;MAEETKTNRSAFVELLPQLTNSKWGGISKEDGDEIVAAIFKEGGDAIRELIGGVLEVDSGEDWQERFLLHQLAVSASAPVRANDRKLLTKIYASAALGDGAATIRSFLVQQLRYVAGASLAPELAPLLKDVDPLVLDAVAATMVSIGKATEPILEEARKNARGHAKVAITHALGQLSRG
;
A
#
# COMPACT_ATOMS: atom_id res chain seq x y z
N MET A 1 10.74 23.04 26.18
CA MET A 1 10.43 23.43 24.79
C MET A 1 10.66 22.20 23.95
N ALA A 2 9.58 21.58 23.47
CA ALA A 2 9.71 20.45 22.56
C ALA A 2 10.15 21.02 21.21
N GLU A 3 11.28 20.54 20.67
CA GLU A 3 11.62 20.72 19.27
C GLU A 3 10.49 20.07 18.47
N GLU A 4 9.70 20.90 17.79
CA GLU A 4 8.86 20.42 16.68
C GLU A 4 9.83 19.89 15.63
N THR A 5 10.07 18.58 15.64
CA THR A 5 10.55 17.87 14.46
C THR A 5 9.52 18.13 13.38
N LYS A 6 9.74 19.18 12.58
CA LYS A 6 9.05 19.39 11.32
C LYS A 6 9.37 18.18 10.46
N THR A 7 8.46 17.21 10.45
CA THR A 7 8.44 16.16 9.45
C THR A 7 8.47 16.87 8.11
N ASN A 8 9.55 16.69 7.35
CA ASN A 8 9.71 17.34 6.06
C ASN A 8 8.66 16.73 5.12
N ARG A 9 7.51 17.40 4.98
CA ARG A 9 6.42 16.92 4.14
C ARG A 9 6.83 17.04 2.68
N SER A 10 6.44 16.05 1.88
CA SER A 10 6.75 16.06 0.46
C SER A 10 6.19 17.31 -0.22
N ALA A 11 6.93 17.89 -1.17
CA ALA A 11 6.47 19.06 -1.92
C ALA A 11 5.13 18.80 -2.65
N PHE A 12 4.82 17.54 -2.98
CA PHE A 12 3.54 17.15 -3.60
C PHE A 12 2.35 17.24 -2.65
N VAL A 13 2.58 17.12 -1.34
CA VAL A 13 1.52 17.27 -0.32
C VAL A 13 1.03 18.71 -0.27
N GLU A 14 1.95 19.67 -0.42
CA GLU A 14 1.63 21.11 -0.44
C GLU A 14 0.81 21.54 -1.67
N LEU A 15 0.73 20.69 -2.70
CA LEU A 15 -0.13 20.92 -3.88
C LEU A 15 -1.60 20.56 -3.63
N LEU A 16 -1.89 19.80 -2.57
CA LEU A 16 -3.26 19.41 -2.24
C LEU A 16 -3.97 20.51 -1.44
N PRO A 17 -5.26 20.76 -1.71
CA PRO A 17 -6.03 21.71 -0.92
C PRO A 17 -6.19 21.22 0.52
N GLN A 18 -6.19 22.16 1.47
CA GLN A 18 -6.53 21.87 2.86
C GLN A 18 -7.99 21.44 2.98
N LEU A 19 -8.29 20.55 3.94
CA LEU A 19 -9.66 20.20 4.26
C LEU A 19 -10.38 21.45 4.80
N THR A 20 -11.32 21.99 4.03
CA THR A 20 -12.28 22.98 4.53
C THR A 20 -13.55 22.25 4.96
N ASN A 21 -14.13 22.64 6.09
CA ASN A 21 -15.19 21.93 6.81
C ASN A 21 -16.56 21.85 6.12
N SER A 22 -16.65 21.59 4.82
CA SER A 22 -17.96 21.31 4.18
C SER A 22 -17.97 20.42 2.94
N LYS A 23 -16.83 20.09 2.31
CA LYS A 23 -16.79 19.15 1.17
C LYS A 23 -15.46 18.40 1.13
N TRP A 24 -15.51 17.09 0.97
CA TRP A 24 -14.35 16.27 0.63
C TRP A 24 -13.68 16.84 -0.64
N GLY A 25 -12.39 17.19 -0.53
CA GLY A 25 -11.45 17.28 -1.64
C GLY A 25 -11.80 18.26 -2.76
N GLY A 26 -11.61 19.56 -2.53
CA GLY A 26 -11.74 20.61 -3.55
C GLY A 26 -10.72 20.58 -4.70
N ILE A 27 -10.16 19.41 -5.03
CA ILE A 27 -9.27 19.21 -6.17
C ILE A 27 -10.06 18.63 -7.34
N SER A 28 -9.85 19.18 -8.55
CA SER A 28 -10.45 18.62 -9.75
C SER A 28 -9.80 17.28 -10.09
N LYS A 29 -10.44 16.49 -10.96
CA LYS A 29 -9.83 15.25 -11.45
C LYS A 29 -8.54 15.57 -12.23
N GLU A 30 -8.58 16.62 -13.03
CA GLU A 30 -7.49 17.08 -13.87
C GLU A 30 -6.27 17.48 -13.02
N ASP A 31 -6.46 18.29 -11.98
CA ASP A 31 -5.39 18.68 -11.07
C ASP A 31 -4.80 17.46 -10.33
N GLY A 32 -5.66 16.52 -9.92
CA GLY A 32 -5.22 15.27 -9.29
C GLY A 32 -4.37 14.40 -10.24
N ASP A 33 -4.80 14.27 -11.49
CA ASP A 33 -4.08 13.53 -12.53
C ASP A 33 -2.72 14.18 -12.84
N GLU A 34 -2.64 15.52 -12.81
CA GLU A 34 -1.39 16.28 -12.99
C GLU A 34 -0.41 16.05 -11.84
N ILE A 35 -0.85 16.10 -10.58
CA ILE A 35 -0.01 15.80 -9.41
C ILE A 35 0.53 14.38 -9.49
N VAL A 36 -0.33 13.40 -9.78
CA VAL A 36 0.08 12.00 -9.93
C VAL A 36 1.11 11.83 -11.06
N ALA A 37 0.89 12.49 -12.19
CA ALA A 37 1.85 12.47 -13.29
C ALA A 37 3.20 13.08 -12.89
N ALA A 38 3.18 14.16 -12.11
CA ALA A 38 4.39 14.81 -11.62
C ALA A 38 5.18 13.92 -10.63
N ILE A 39 4.50 13.22 -9.72
CA ILE A 39 5.14 12.27 -8.79
C ILE A 39 5.82 11.13 -9.59
N PHE A 40 5.13 10.54 -10.56
CA PHE A 40 5.73 9.47 -11.38
C PHE A 40 6.88 9.98 -12.26
N LYS A 41 6.82 11.22 -12.73
CA LYS A 41 7.91 11.87 -13.48
C LYS A 41 9.14 12.07 -12.62
N GLU A 42 8.98 12.47 -11.36
CA GLU A 42 10.09 12.58 -10.39
C GLU A 42 10.63 11.20 -10.00
N GLY A 43 9.74 10.22 -9.89
CA GLY A 43 10.09 8.82 -9.79
C GLY A 43 10.18 8.30 -8.36
N GLY A 44 11.10 7.37 -8.13
CA GLY A 44 11.08 6.56 -6.91
C GLY A 44 11.35 7.33 -5.62
N ASP A 45 12.09 8.43 -5.68
CA ASP A 45 12.46 9.20 -4.50
C ASP A 45 11.28 10.01 -3.96
N ALA A 46 10.47 10.62 -4.84
CA ALA A 46 9.21 11.25 -4.46
C ALA A 46 8.24 10.27 -3.78
N ILE A 47 8.13 9.04 -4.30
CA ILE A 47 7.27 8.01 -3.69
C ILE A 47 7.79 7.62 -2.30
N ARG A 48 9.11 7.49 -2.12
CA ARG A 48 9.70 7.18 -0.80
C ARG A 48 9.54 8.33 0.19
N GLU A 49 9.65 9.56 -0.26
CA GLU A 49 9.40 10.75 0.56
C GLU A 49 7.95 10.75 1.07
N LEU A 50 6.98 10.47 0.19
CA LEU A 50 5.57 10.33 0.59
C LEU A 50 5.38 9.21 1.64
N ILE A 51 6.04 8.06 1.47
CA ILE A 51 6.00 6.97 2.47
C ILE A 51 6.61 7.45 3.80
N GLY A 52 7.71 8.20 3.75
CA GLY A 52 8.38 8.76 4.94
C GLY A 52 7.54 9.79 5.70
N GLY A 53 6.55 10.40 5.06
CA GLY A 53 5.59 11.31 5.69
C GLY A 53 4.39 10.61 6.35
N VAL A 54 4.21 9.29 6.15
CA VAL A 54 3.13 8.53 6.79
C VAL A 54 3.46 8.30 8.27
N LEU A 55 2.51 8.59 9.14
CA LEU A 55 2.63 8.43 10.58
C LEU A 55 2.19 7.04 11.01
N GLU A 56 2.86 6.50 12.05
CA GLU A 56 2.49 5.22 12.64
C GLU A 56 1.08 5.27 13.25
N VAL A 57 0.79 6.33 13.99
CA VAL A 57 -0.53 6.58 14.57
C VAL A 57 -1.38 7.26 13.51
N ASP A 58 -2.48 6.62 13.13
CA ASP A 58 -3.48 7.20 12.25
C ASP A 58 -4.28 8.27 13.02
N SER A 59 -3.67 9.45 13.18
CA SER A 59 -4.28 10.66 13.76
C SER A 59 -5.11 11.43 12.74
N GLY A 60 -5.07 11.02 11.46
CA GLY A 60 -5.59 11.77 10.33
C GLY A 60 -4.70 12.95 9.88
N GLU A 61 -3.56 13.19 10.52
CA GLU A 61 -2.65 14.28 10.16
C GLU A 61 -1.91 14.02 8.83
N ASP A 62 -1.66 12.75 8.51
CA ASP A 62 -0.99 12.28 7.28
C ASP A 62 -1.96 11.91 6.15
N TRP A 63 -3.19 12.45 6.20
CA TRP A 63 -4.24 12.10 5.24
C TRP A 63 -3.85 12.43 3.79
N GLN A 64 -3.04 13.46 3.57
CA GLN A 64 -2.59 13.88 2.23
C GLN A 64 -1.59 12.87 1.67
N GLU A 65 -0.63 12.42 2.48
CA GLU A 65 0.34 11.39 2.15
C GLU A 65 -0.38 10.09 1.78
N ARG A 66 -1.30 9.63 2.64
CA ARG A 66 -2.11 8.43 2.39
C ARG A 66 -2.97 8.57 1.13
N PHE A 67 -3.57 9.73 0.93
CA PHE A 67 -4.38 10.01 -0.25
C PHE A 67 -3.55 9.93 -1.53
N LEU A 68 -2.38 10.58 -1.58
CA LEU A 68 -1.49 10.52 -2.75
C LEU A 68 -1.01 9.09 -3.01
N LEU A 69 -0.58 8.38 -1.98
CA LEU A 69 -0.14 6.97 -2.10
C LEU A 69 -1.25 6.06 -2.63
N HIS A 70 -2.50 6.31 -2.23
CA HIS A 70 -3.68 5.63 -2.78
C HIS A 70 -3.92 6.00 -4.25
N GLN A 71 -3.89 7.29 -4.59
CA GLN A 71 -4.08 7.76 -5.98
C GLN A 71 -3.02 7.21 -6.93
N LEU A 72 -1.76 7.08 -6.48
CA LEU A 72 -0.70 6.43 -7.25
C LEU A 72 -1.06 4.98 -7.58
N ALA A 73 -1.56 4.20 -6.60
CA ALA A 73 -1.97 2.82 -6.82
C ALA A 73 -3.17 2.72 -7.77
N VAL A 74 -4.20 3.57 -7.59
CA VAL A 74 -5.36 3.61 -8.48
C VAL A 74 -4.96 3.97 -9.90
N SER A 75 -4.15 5.03 -10.09
CA SER A 75 -3.71 5.48 -11.41
C SER A 75 -2.84 4.42 -12.10
N ALA A 76 -1.89 3.82 -11.38
CA ALA A 76 -1.00 2.80 -11.91
C ALA A 76 -1.71 1.48 -12.27
N SER A 77 -2.95 1.26 -11.83
CA SER A 77 -3.76 0.12 -12.26
C SER A 77 -4.10 0.16 -13.76
N ALA A 78 -4.08 1.35 -14.38
CA ALA A 78 -4.36 1.50 -15.80
C ALA A 78 -3.33 0.74 -16.68
N PRO A 79 -3.77 0.02 -17.73
CA PRO A 79 -2.86 -0.72 -18.61
C PRO A 79 -1.73 0.13 -19.21
N VAL A 80 -2.04 1.38 -19.57
CA VAL A 80 -1.09 2.35 -20.15
C VAL A 80 0.06 2.72 -19.20
N ARG A 81 -0.13 2.54 -17.88
CA ARG A 81 0.84 2.88 -16.83
C ARG A 81 1.64 1.66 -16.33
N ALA A 82 1.94 0.70 -17.21
CA ALA A 82 2.64 -0.52 -16.82
C ALA A 82 4.04 -0.28 -16.20
N ASN A 83 4.77 0.74 -16.68
CA ASN A 83 6.08 1.11 -16.12
C ASN A 83 5.94 1.72 -14.72
N ASP A 84 5.02 2.67 -14.55
CA ASP A 84 4.68 3.28 -13.26
C ASP A 84 4.26 2.21 -12.25
N ARG A 85 3.41 1.27 -12.67
CA ARG A 85 2.98 0.14 -11.86
C ARG A 85 4.15 -0.71 -11.38
N LYS A 86 5.09 -1.03 -12.27
CA LYS A 86 6.29 -1.81 -11.92
C LYS A 86 7.19 -1.08 -10.92
N LEU A 87 7.35 0.23 -11.07
CA LEU A 87 8.11 1.05 -10.12
C LEU A 87 7.42 1.07 -8.75
N LEU A 88 6.12 1.36 -8.75
CA LEU A 88 5.31 1.50 -7.53
C LEU A 88 5.25 0.21 -6.74
N THR A 89 4.95 -0.92 -7.40
CA THR A 89 4.86 -2.22 -6.71
C THR A 89 6.19 -2.62 -6.07
N LYS A 90 7.31 -2.35 -6.72
CA LYS A 90 8.65 -2.60 -6.16
C LYS A 90 8.88 -1.76 -4.89
N ILE A 91 8.52 -0.48 -4.91
CA ILE A 91 8.72 0.42 -3.76
C ILE A 91 7.81 0.01 -2.59
N TYR A 92 6.51 -0.21 -2.85
CA TYR A 92 5.55 -0.58 -1.81
C TYR A 92 5.87 -1.94 -1.20
N ALA A 93 6.22 -2.94 -2.02
CA ALA A 93 6.62 -4.26 -1.52
C ALA A 93 7.90 -4.17 -0.68
N SER A 94 8.91 -3.42 -1.13
CA SER A 94 10.15 -3.23 -0.38
C SER A 94 9.91 -2.56 0.97
N ALA A 95 9.08 -1.53 1.03
CA ALA A 95 8.75 -0.83 2.28
C ALA A 95 7.90 -1.71 3.22
N ALA A 96 6.94 -2.48 2.68
CA ALA A 96 6.14 -3.44 3.45
C ALA A 96 6.96 -4.60 4.02
N LEU A 97 8.00 -5.05 3.32
CA LEU A 97 8.92 -6.09 3.77
C LEU A 97 9.99 -5.59 4.75
N GLY A 98 10.11 -4.27 4.91
CA GLY A 98 11.03 -3.64 5.88
C GLY A 98 10.57 -3.77 7.32
N ASP A 99 11.27 -3.06 8.21
CA ASP A 99 11.09 -3.06 9.66
C ASP A 99 10.28 -1.86 10.20
N GLY A 100 9.60 -1.13 9.31
CA GLY A 100 8.73 0.00 9.69
C GLY A 100 7.52 -0.41 10.55
N ALA A 101 6.77 0.59 11.02
CA ALA A 101 5.56 0.35 11.81
C ALA A 101 4.54 -0.52 11.07
N ALA A 102 3.89 -1.44 11.77
CA ALA A 102 2.94 -2.38 11.19
C ALA A 102 1.73 -1.69 10.51
N THR A 103 1.30 -0.54 11.03
CA THR A 103 0.23 0.28 10.45
C THR A 103 0.62 0.84 9.08
N ILE A 104 1.86 1.30 8.93
CA ILE A 104 2.39 1.79 7.65
C ILE A 104 2.58 0.62 6.68
N ARG A 105 3.21 -0.46 7.12
CA ARG A 105 3.45 -1.66 6.31
C ARG A 105 2.14 -2.26 5.79
N SER A 106 1.14 -2.42 6.66
CA SER A 106 -0.18 -2.95 6.27
C SER A 106 -0.92 -2.01 5.31
N PHE A 107 -0.86 -0.69 5.51
CA PHE A 107 -1.40 0.29 4.57
C PHE A 107 -0.81 0.13 3.16
N LEU A 108 0.52 -0.01 3.05
CA LEU A 108 1.20 -0.19 1.76
C LEU A 108 0.81 -1.52 1.09
N VAL A 109 0.71 -2.60 1.86
CA VAL A 109 0.23 -3.90 1.36
C VAL A 109 -1.22 -3.78 0.86
N GLN A 110 -2.09 -3.05 1.56
CA GLN A 110 -3.46 -2.82 1.09
C GLN A 110 -3.49 -2.07 -0.24
N GLN A 111 -2.57 -1.12 -0.48
CA GLN A 111 -2.49 -0.43 -1.77
C GLN A 111 -2.03 -1.36 -2.90
N LEU A 112 -1.21 -2.38 -2.60
CA LEU A 112 -0.79 -3.37 -3.60
C LEU A 112 -1.97 -4.16 -4.19
N ARG A 113 -3.15 -4.20 -3.55
CA ARG A 113 -4.34 -4.87 -4.08
C ARG A 113 -4.81 -4.35 -5.44
N TYR A 114 -4.50 -3.09 -5.77
CA TYR A 114 -4.88 -2.47 -7.04
C TYR A 114 -3.90 -2.78 -8.20
N VAL A 115 -2.67 -3.19 -7.87
CA VAL A 115 -1.54 -3.15 -8.80
C VAL A 115 -0.68 -4.42 -8.81
N ALA A 116 -0.76 -5.24 -7.78
CA ALA A 116 0.01 -6.47 -7.68
C ALA A 116 -0.54 -7.53 -8.65
N GLY A 117 0.38 -8.19 -9.34
CA GLY A 117 0.09 -9.36 -10.17
C GLY A 117 0.76 -10.61 -9.61
N ALA A 118 0.51 -11.76 -10.25
CA ALA A 118 1.05 -13.06 -9.86
C ALA A 118 2.57 -13.07 -9.65
N SER A 119 3.32 -12.28 -10.44
CA SER A 119 4.78 -12.21 -10.34
C SER A 119 5.28 -11.64 -9.00
N LEU A 120 4.49 -10.81 -8.32
CA LEU A 120 4.87 -10.20 -7.04
C LEU A 120 4.53 -11.10 -5.84
N ALA A 121 3.63 -12.08 -6.01
CA ALA A 121 3.15 -12.91 -4.92
C ALA A 121 4.28 -13.66 -4.16
N PRO A 122 5.30 -14.24 -4.81
CA PRO A 122 6.41 -14.87 -4.10
C PRO A 122 7.19 -13.88 -3.21
N GLU A 123 7.32 -12.62 -3.63
CA GLU A 123 8.03 -11.58 -2.87
C GLU A 123 7.27 -11.20 -1.60
N LEU A 124 5.93 -11.20 -1.64
CA LEU A 124 5.08 -10.87 -0.49
C LEU A 124 4.85 -12.06 0.46
N ALA A 125 5.14 -13.29 0.03
CA ALA A 125 4.91 -14.51 0.81
C ALA A 125 5.51 -14.50 2.24
N PRO A 126 6.67 -13.89 2.52
CA PRO A 126 7.20 -13.79 3.88
C PRO A 126 6.26 -13.11 4.88
N LEU A 127 5.45 -12.14 4.43
CA LEU A 127 4.51 -11.40 5.28
C LEU A 127 3.36 -12.28 5.81
N LEU A 128 3.12 -13.47 5.22
CA LEU A 128 2.15 -14.43 5.75
C LEU A 128 2.57 -15.05 7.09
N LYS A 129 3.81 -14.78 7.51
CA LYS A 129 4.39 -15.19 8.80
C LYS A 129 4.66 -13.98 9.71
N ASP A 130 4.18 -12.79 9.35
CA ASP A 130 4.37 -11.60 10.16
C ASP A 130 3.76 -11.80 11.55
N VAL A 131 4.44 -11.25 12.56
CA VAL A 131 3.98 -11.32 13.94
C VAL A 131 2.81 -10.38 14.19
N ASP A 132 2.71 -9.31 13.41
CA ASP A 132 1.63 -8.34 13.50
C ASP A 132 0.42 -8.79 12.65
N PRO A 133 -0.75 -9.00 13.26
CA PRO A 133 -1.97 -9.38 12.56
C PRO A 133 -2.38 -8.42 11.43
N LEU A 134 -2.12 -7.11 11.56
CA LEU A 134 -2.51 -6.13 10.54
C LEU A 134 -1.77 -6.37 9.22
N VAL A 135 -0.48 -6.65 9.30
CA VAL A 135 0.35 -6.94 8.13
C VAL A 135 -0.04 -8.27 7.52
N LEU A 136 -0.25 -9.29 8.37
CA LEU A 136 -0.64 -10.62 7.96
C LEU A 136 -1.99 -10.61 7.22
N ASP A 137 -3.00 -9.94 7.78
CA ASP A 137 -4.34 -9.85 7.19
C ASP A 137 -4.30 -9.06 5.87
N ALA A 138 -3.51 -7.98 5.82
CA ALA A 138 -3.33 -7.19 4.61
C ALA A 138 -2.71 -8.04 3.49
N VAL A 139 -1.68 -8.83 3.76
CA VAL A 139 -1.05 -9.66 2.72
C VAL A 139 -1.96 -10.81 2.29
N ALA A 140 -2.68 -11.44 3.23
CA ALA A 140 -3.64 -12.50 2.88
C ALA A 140 -4.73 -11.97 1.95
N ALA A 141 -5.30 -10.79 2.23
CA ALA A 141 -6.26 -10.13 1.35
C ALA A 141 -5.66 -9.72 -0.01
N THR A 142 -4.37 -9.37 -0.02
CA THR A 142 -3.64 -9.05 -1.26
C THR A 142 -3.44 -10.29 -2.13
N MET A 143 -3.11 -11.44 -1.54
CA MET A 143 -3.03 -12.72 -2.26
C MET A 143 -4.37 -13.08 -2.93
N VAL A 144 -5.48 -12.88 -2.22
CA VAL A 144 -6.83 -13.06 -2.78
C VAL A 144 -7.07 -12.12 -3.97
N SER A 145 -6.66 -10.87 -3.84
CA SER A 145 -6.82 -9.86 -4.91
C SER A 145 -5.97 -10.19 -6.15
N ILE A 146 -4.78 -10.78 -5.96
CA ILE A 146 -3.94 -11.30 -7.06
C ILE A 146 -4.61 -12.52 -7.73
N GLY A 147 -5.35 -13.33 -6.97
CA GLY A 147 -6.15 -14.44 -7.47
C GLY A 147 -5.49 -15.81 -7.40
N LYS A 148 -6.00 -16.78 -8.18
CA LYS A 148 -5.68 -18.22 -8.07
C LYS A 148 -4.19 -18.57 -8.18
N ALA A 149 -3.39 -17.72 -8.83
CA ALA A 149 -1.94 -17.91 -8.89
C ALA A 149 -1.26 -17.94 -7.51
N THR A 150 -1.91 -17.42 -6.46
CA THR A 150 -1.39 -17.40 -5.09
C THR A 150 -1.76 -18.62 -4.26
N GLU A 151 -2.67 -19.48 -4.74
CA GLU A 151 -3.14 -20.66 -4.01
C GLU A 151 -2.00 -21.58 -3.55
N PRO A 152 -0.98 -21.92 -4.38
CA PRO A 152 0.15 -22.74 -3.93
C PRO A 152 0.97 -22.08 -2.81
N ILE A 153 1.10 -20.75 -2.82
CA ILE A 153 1.83 -19.98 -1.80
C ILE A 153 1.07 -20.02 -0.47
N LEU A 154 -0.24 -19.80 -0.52
CA LEU A 154 -1.11 -19.85 0.66
C LEU A 154 -1.18 -21.27 1.24
N GLU A 155 -1.28 -22.30 0.39
CA GLU A 155 -1.25 -23.70 0.83
C GLU A 155 0.06 -24.06 1.53
N GLU A 156 1.20 -23.63 0.98
CA GLU A 156 2.50 -23.84 1.61
C GLU A 156 2.60 -23.10 2.95
N ALA A 157 2.19 -21.84 3.01
CA ALA A 157 2.18 -21.05 4.24
C ALA A 157 1.29 -21.69 5.32
N ARG A 158 0.14 -22.26 4.92
CA ARG A 158 -0.83 -22.90 5.83
C ARG A 158 -0.24 -24.09 6.60
N LYS A 159 0.64 -24.89 5.98
CA LYS A 159 1.19 -26.13 6.56
C LYS A 159 1.80 -25.91 7.95
N ASN A 160 2.45 -24.77 8.14
CA ASN A 160 3.16 -24.42 9.36
C ASN A 160 2.46 -23.32 10.18
N ALA A 161 1.37 -22.75 9.67
CA ALA A 161 0.64 -21.66 10.32
C ALA A 161 -0.10 -22.14 11.57
N ARG A 162 -0.18 -21.28 12.57
CA ARG A 162 -0.91 -21.49 13.84
C ARG A 162 -1.65 -20.21 14.23
N GLY A 163 -2.62 -20.33 15.13
CA GLY A 163 -3.36 -19.17 15.66
C GLY A 163 -3.98 -18.32 14.55
N HIS A 164 -3.82 -16.99 14.68
CA HIS A 164 -4.33 -15.98 13.74
C HIS A 164 -3.91 -16.25 12.29
N ALA A 165 -2.62 -16.54 12.07
CA ALA A 165 -2.09 -16.82 10.74
C ALA A 165 -2.83 -17.96 10.03
N LYS A 166 -3.13 -19.05 10.76
CA LYS A 166 -3.86 -20.20 10.19
C LYS A 166 -5.27 -19.82 9.78
N VAL A 167 -5.95 -18.99 10.57
CA VAL A 167 -7.31 -18.51 10.29
C VAL A 167 -7.32 -17.63 9.04
N ALA A 168 -6.46 -16.61 9.00
CA ALA A 168 -6.38 -15.68 7.87
C ALA A 168 -6.03 -16.38 6.55
N ILE A 169 -5.03 -17.27 6.55
CA ILE A 169 -4.63 -18.05 5.36
C ILE A 169 -5.74 -18.99 4.92
N THR A 170 -6.41 -19.68 5.85
CA THR A 170 -7.53 -20.59 5.52
C THR A 170 -8.71 -19.81 4.93
N HIS A 171 -9.00 -18.63 5.48
CA HIS A 171 -10.03 -17.76 4.95
C HIS A 171 -9.71 -17.28 3.53
N ALA A 172 -8.46 -16.86 3.27
CA ALA A 172 -8.00 -16.47 1.93
C ALA A 172 -8.16 -17.61 0.91
N LEU A 173 -7.72 -18.83 1.25
CA LEU A 173 -7.92 -20.03 0.41
C LEU A 173 -9.41 -20.29 0.14
N GLY A 174 -10.26 -20.17 1.18
CA GLY A 174 -11.70 -20.32 1.04
C GLY A 174 -12.38 -19.25 0.17
N GLN A 175 -11.79 -18.06 0.05
CA GLN A 175 -12.24 -17.03 -0.89
C GLN A 175 -11.82 -17.38 -2.33
N LEU A 176 -10.58 -17.84 -2.53
CA LEU A 176 -10.07 -18.25 -3.84
C LEU A 176 -10.82 -19.45 -4.45
N SER A 177 -11.33 -20.35 -3.62
CA SER A 177 -12.11 -21.51 -4.09
C SER A 177 -13.53 -21.16 -4.56
N ARG A 178 -14.03 -19.95 -4.22
CA ARG A 178 -15.39 -19.50 -4.57
C ARG A 178 -15.41 -18.55 -5.78
N GLY A 179 -14.27 -17.99 -6.16
CA GLY A 179 -14.08 -17.17 -7.36
C GLY A 179 -13.65 -17.99 -8.57
#